data_AF-A0A3D0DQ79-F1
#
_entry.id   AF-A0A3D0DQ79-F1
#
_cell.length_a   1.000
_cell.length_b   1.000
_cell.length_c   1.000
_cell.angle_alpha   90.00
_cell.angle_beta   90.00
_cell.angle_gamma   90.00
#
_symmetry.space_group_name_H-M   'P 1'
#
loop_
_entity.id
_entity.type
_entity.pdbx_description
1 polymer ?
#
loop_
_entity_poly.entity_id
_entity_poly.type
_entity_poly.pdbx_seq_one_letter_code
_entity_poly.pdbx_strand_id
1 'polypeptide(L)'
;MWPIAPVILQAEQILFAWLAANAPRVAERFTIDSLRQARLELLAQRPELQLDLGALRRVGLEAAFEQVGEDLSKVELAMTEFFAARNAVVPYDDVLPGLSGL
;
A
#
# COMPACT_ATOMS: atom_id res chain seq x y z
N MET A 1 -17.49 4.67 3.85
CA MET A 1 -16.65 5.13 2.73
C MET A 1 -15.30 5.51 3.29
N TRP A 2 -14.25 4.73 3.04
CA TRP A 2 -12.91 5.18 3.39
C TRP A 2 -12.60 6.41 2.51
N PRO A 3 -12.27 7.58 3.07
CA PRO A 3 -11.72 8.64 2.25
C PRO A 3 -10.37 8.14 1.77
N ILE A 4 -10.31 7.66 0.53
CA ILE A 4 -9.04 7.31 -0.09
C ILE A 4 -8.40 8.64 -0.43
N ALA A 5 -7.64 9.18 0.53
CA ALA A 5 -6.87 10.40 0.30
C ALA A 5 -6.01 10.20 -0.96
N PRO A 6 -5.79 11.24 -1.79
CA PRO A 6 -4.97 11.15 -3.01
C PRO A 6 -3.62 10.46 -2.78
N VAL A 7 -3.04 10.68 -1.61
CA VAL A 7 -1.81 10.05 -1.12
C VAL A 7 -1.88 8.51 -1.12
N ILE A 8 -3.01 7.92 -0.73
CA ILE A 8 -3.18 6.46 -0.72
C ILE A 8 -3.30 5.91 -2.14
N LEU A 9 -3.97 6.62 -3.05
CA LEU A 9 -4.03 6.22 -4.46
C LEU A 9 -2.64 6.23 -5.11
N GLN A 10 -1.84 7.25 -4.81
CA GLN A 10 -0.46 7.34 -5.27
C GLN A 10 0.41 6.22 -4.67
N ALA A 11 0.25 5.96 -3.36
CA ALA A 11 0.97 4.89 -2.69
C ALA A 11 0.62 3.50 -3.24
N GLU A 12 -0.64 3.26 -3.62
CA GLU A 12 -1.05 2.01 -4.26
C GLU A 12 -0.46 1.84 -5.66
N GLN A 13 -0.32 2.93 -6.44
CA GLN A 13 0.34 2.89 -7.75
C GLN A 13 1.84 2.59 -7.61
N ILE A 14 2.53 3.25 -6.67
CA ILE A 14 3.96 3.02 -6.43
C ILE A 14 4.20 1.59 -5.94
N LEU A 15 3.39 1.12 -4.99
CA LEU A 15 3.42 -0.27 -4.54
C LEU A 15 3.25 -1.24 -5.71
N PHE A 16 2.27 -1.00 -6.59
CA PHE A 16 2.01 -1.90 -7.71
C PHE A 16 3.14 -1.89 -8.75
N ALA A 17 3.74 -0.72 -9.03
CA ALA A 17 4.93 -0.62 -9.86
C ALA A 17 6.11 -1.41 -9.27
N TRP A 18 6.29 -1.35 -7.94
CA TRP A 18 7.30 -2.13 -7.25
C TRP A 18 7.03 -3.64 -7.37
N LEU A 19 5.77 -4.07 -7.22
CA LEU A 19 5.38 -5.47 -7.39
C LEU A 19 5.65 -5.96 -8.81
N ALA A 20 5.36 -5.16 -9.84
CA ALA A 20 5.66 -5.51 -11.23
C ALA A 20 7.16 -5.75 -11.48
N ALA A 21 8.03 -4.98 -10.81
CA ALA A 21 9.48 -5.12 -10.95
C ALA A 21 10.08 -6.26 -10.11
N ASN A 22 9.56 -6.52 -8.91
CA ASN A 22 10.21 -7.38 -7.91
C ASN A 22 9.45 -8.70 -7.63
N ALA A 23 8.15 -8.73 -7.92
CA ALA A 23 7.23 -9.85 -7.68
C ALA A 23 6.27 -10.01 -8.88
N PRO A 24 6.80 -10.24 -10.11
CA PRO A 24 6.02 -10.17 -11.35
C PRO A 24 4.83 -11.14 -11.36
N ARG A 25 4.93 -12.31 -10.71
CA ARG A 25 3.82 -13.27 -10.61
C ARG A 25 2.59 -12.68 -9.93
N VAL A 26 2.80 -11.81 -8.94
CA VAL A 26 1.73 -11.10 -8.26
C VAL A 26 1.12 -10.06 -9.20
N ALA A 27 1.94 -9.28 -9.90
CA ALA A 27 1.47 -8.25 -10.83
C ALA A 27 0.81 -8.82 -12.10
N GLU A 28 1.13 -10.05 -12.50
CA GLU A 28 0.47 -10.76 -13.58
C GLU A 28 -0.93 -11.27 -13.18
N ARG A 29 -1.08 -11.71 -11.92
CA ARG A 29 -2.35 -12.27 -11.41
C ARG A 29 -3.31 -11.21 -10.87
N PHE A 30 -2.79 -10.10 -10.37
CA PHE A 30 -3.55 -9.08 -9.67
C PHE A 30 -3.39 -7.72 -10.32
N THR A 31 -4.46 -6.91 -10.23
CA THR A 31 -4.45 -5.46 -10.44
C THR A 31 -4.56 -4.73 -9.10
N ILE A 32 -4.29 -3.43 -9.08
CA ILE A 32 -4.53 -2.56 -7.92
C ILE A 32 -5.95 -2.75 -7.37
N ASP A 33 -6.96 -2.75 -8.25
CA ASP A 33 -8.36 -2.93 -7.84
C ASP A 33 -8.61 -4.31 -7.24
N SER A 34 -8.05 -5.37 -7.82
CA SER A 34 -8.21 -6.72 -7.25
C SER A 34 -7.56 -6.86 -5.88
N LEU A 35 -6.40 -6.25 -5.64
CA LEU A 35 -5.76 -6.22 -4.32
C LEU A 35 -6.60 -5.41 -3.33
N ARG A 36 -7.24 -4.32 -3.79
CA ARG A 36 -8.16 -3.54 -2.97
C ARG A 36 -9.39 -4.36 -2.59
N GLN A 37 -9.99 -5.10 -3.53
CA GLN A 37 -11.12 -5.98 -3.26
C GLN A 37 -10.75 -7.10 -2.29
N ALA A 38 -9.65 -7.81 -2.53
CA ALA A 38 -9.15 -8.86 -1.62
C ALA A 38 -8.94 -8.33 -0.19
N ARG A 39 -8.45 -7.09 -0.05
CA ARG A 39 -8.30 -6.44 1.26
C ARG A 39 -9.64 -6.10 1.93
N LEU A 40 -10.66 -5.71 1.16
CA LEU A 40 -12.01 -5.46 1.69
C LEU A 40 -12.68 -6.76 2.13
N GLU A 41 -12.52 -7.83 1.35
CA GLU A 41 -13.00 -9.17 1.70
C GLU A 41 -12.30 -9.71 2.96
N LEU A 42 -10.99 -9.48 3.07
CA LEU A 42 -10.23 -9.82 4.28
C LEU A 42 -10.73 -9.05 5.50
N LEU A 43 -11.02 -7.75 5.35
CA LEU A 43 -11.56 -6.93 6.43
C LEU A 43 -12.96 -7.39 6.86
N ALA A 44 -13.79 -7.85 5.93
CA ALA A 44 -15.10 -8.43 6.25
C ALA A 44 -14.96 -9.74 7.04
N GLN A 45 -13.93 -10.53 6.75
CA GLN A 45 -13.63 -11.78 7.47
C GLN A 45 -12.92 -11.55 8.82
N ARG A 46 -12.15 -10.47 8.92
CA ARG A 46 -11.37 -10.10 10.12
C ARG A 46 -11.60 -8.63 10.49
N PRO A 47 -12.79 -8.28 11.02
CA PRO A 47 -13.13 -6.90 11.38
C PRO A 47 -12.17 -6.28 12.40
N GLU A 48 -11.49 -7.09 13.22
CA GLU A 48 -10.48 -6.65 14.20
C GLU A 48 -9.30 -5.91 13.55
N LEU A 49 -9.00 -6.17 12.27
CA LEU A 49 -7.94 -5.50 11.53
C LEU A 49 -8.32 -4.08 11.10
N GLN A 50 -9.57 -3.64 11.32
CA GLN A 50 -9.98 -2.26 11.02
C GLN A 50 -9.16 -1.21 11.79
N LEU A 51 -8.67 -1.58 12.96
CA LEU A 51 -7.85 -0.72 13.82
C LEU A 51 -6.39 -0.63 13.35
N ASP A 52 -5.94 -1.58 12.53
CA ASP A 52 -4.58 -1.62 11.97
C ASP A 52 -4.61 -1.92 10.47
N LEU A 53 -4.73 -0.85 9.68
CA LEU A 53 -4.75 -0.93 8.22
C LEU A 53 -3.41 -1.31 7.61
N GLY A 54 -2.32 -1.15 8.37
CA GLY A 54 -0.99 -1.61 7.98
C GLY A 54 -0.94 -3.13 8.01
N ALA A 55 -1.34 -3.72 9.14
CA ALA A 55 -1.47 -5.16 9.30
C ALA A 55 -2.46 -5.75 8.29
N LEU A 56 -3.61 -5.11 8.07
CA LEU A 56 -4.58 -5.55 7.05
C LEU A 56 -3.95 -5.66 5.65
N ARG A 57 -3.14 -4.67 5.26
CA ARG A 57 -2.47 -4.68 3.94
C ARG A 57 -1.38 -5.73 3.86
N ARG A 58 -0.60 -5.90 4.94
CA ARG A 58 0.43 -6.94 5.02
C ARG A 58 -0.19 -8.32 4.83
N VAL A 59 -1.21 -8.67 5.61
CA VAL A 59 -1.90 -9.97 5.50
C VAL A 59 -2.52 -10.15 4.11
N GLY A 60 -3.09 -9.09 3.53
CA GLY A 60 -3.60 -9.14 2.15
C GLY A 60 -2.51 -9.40 1.10
N LEU A 61 -1.32 -8.83 1.27
CA LEU A 61 -0.16 -9.09 0.40
C LEU A 61 0.37 -10.51 0.62
N GLU A 62 0.51 -10.98 1.86
CA GLU A 62 0.93 -12.36 2.16
C GLU A 62 0.03 -13.36 1.44
N ALA A 63 -1.30 -13.22 1.55
CA ALA A 63 -2.26 -14.06 0.86
C ALA A 63 -2.12 -14.00 -0.69
N ALA A 64 -1.89 -12.81 -1.25
CA ALA A 64 -1.70 -12.65 -2.69
C ALA A 64 -0.41 -13.33 -3.19
N PHE A 65 0.68 -13.25 -2.41
CA PHE A 65 1.95 -13.89 -2.72
C PHE A 65 1.85 -15.42 -2.62
N GLU A 66 1.20 -15.93 -1.57
CA GLU A 66 0.94 -17.37 -1.41
C GLU A 66 0.14 -17.93 -2.58
N GLN A 67 -0.90 -17.21 -3.03
CA GLN A 67 -1.77 -17.65 -4.12
C GLN A 67 -1.03 -17.87 -5.44
N VAL A 68 0.07 -17.15 -5.68
CA VAL A 68 0.87 -17.27 -6.91
C VAL A 68 2.22 -17.98 -6.70
N GLY A 69 2.49 -18.46 -5.48
CA GLY A 69 3.77 -19.07 -5.13
C GLY A 69 4.96 -18.13 -5.32
N GLU A 70 4.79 -16.86 -4.95
CA GLU A 70 5.85 -15.85 -4.93
C GLU A 70 6.55 -15.82 -3.56
N ASP A 71 7.78 -15.33 -3.52
CA ASP A 71 8.58 -15.27 -2.29
C ASP A 71 8.00 -14.28 -1.26
N LEU A 72 7.48 -14.82 -0.15
CA LEU A 72 6.91 -14.05 0.95
C LEU A 72 7.92 -13.12 1.64
N SER A 73 9.23 -13.37 1.52
CA SER A 73 10.26 -12.49 2.10
C SER A 73 10.20 -11.06 1.53
N LYS A 74 9.63 -10.91 0.33
CA LYS A 74 9.44 -9.64 -0.38
C LYS A 74 8.27 -8.80 0.16
N VAL A 75 7.38 -9.37 0.97
CA VAL A 75 6.22 -8.64 1.51
C VAL A 75 6.67 -7.47 2.38
N GLU A 76 7.72 -7.63 3.19
CA GLU A 76 8.23 -6.55 4.03
C GLU A 76 8.80 -5.39 3.22
N LEU A 77 9.45 -5.70 2.10
CA LEU A 77 9.95 -4.69 1.16
C LEU A 77 8.79 -3.96 0.49
N ALA A 78 7.77 -4.69 0.03
CA ALA A 78 6.55 -4.10 -0.53
C ALA A 78 5.83 -3.18 0.47
N MET A 79 5.72 -3.60 1.73
CA MET A 79 5.14 -2.80 2.81
C MET A 79 5.96 -1.54 3.08
N THR A 80 7.30 -1.66 3.09
CA THR A 80 8.20 -0.52 3.24
C THR A 80 8.01 0.50 2.13
N GLU A 81 7.94 0.04 0.88
CA GLU A 81 7.69 0.90 -0.29
C GLU A 81 6.33 1.62 -0.19
N PHE A 82 5.28 0.90 0.19
CA PHE A 82 3.96 1.50 0.40
C PHE A 82 3.97 2.56 1.51
N PHE A 83 4.65 2.31 2.64
CA PHE A 83 4.74 3.29 3.71
C PHE A 83 5.56 4.51 3.31
N ALA A 84 6.67 4.32 2.59
CA ALA A 84 7.45 5.42 2.05
C ALA A 84 6.60 6.28 1.10
N ALA A 85 5.88 5.66 0.17
CA ALA A 85 5.00 6.34 -0.77
C ALA A 85 3.82 7.04 -0.08
N ARG A 86 3.24 6.44 0.97
CA ARG A 86 2.19 7.08 1.78
C ARG A 86 2.73 8.29 2.55
N ASN A 87 3.94 8.20 3.09
CA ASN A 87 4.55 9.27 3.87
C ASN A 87 5.26 10.31 3.00
N ALA A 88 5.32 10.09 1.68
CA ALA A 88 5.72 11.09 0.70
C ALA A 88 4.63 12.16 0.64
N VAL A 89 4.63 13.02 1.65
CA VAL A 89 3.99 14.32 1.60
C VAL A 89 4.69 15.06 0.47
N VAL A 90 4.02 15.16 -0.69
CA VAL A 90 4.34 16.23 -1.63
C VAL A 90 4.34 17.49 -0.76
N PRO A 91 5.48 18.20 -0.60
CA PRO A 91 5.44 19.46 0.10
C PRO A 91 4.43 20.29 -0.69
N TYR A 92 3.28 20.53 -0.08
CA TYR A 92 2.37 21.55 -0.57
C TYR A 92 3.26 22.77 -0.78
N ASP A 93 3.26 23.32 -2.01
CA ASP A 93 3.99 24.53 -2.44
C ASP A 93 3.60 25.79 -1.63
N ASP A 94 2.96 25.64 -0.47
CA ASP A 94 2.38 26.67 0.37
C ASP A 94 2.87 26.61 1.83
N VAL A 95 4.08 26.08 2.08
CA VAL A 95 4.75 26.29 3.37
C VAL A 95 6.20 26.75 3.22
N LEU A 96 6.30 28.07 3.40
CA LEU A 96 7.42 28.88 3.91
C LEU A 96 8.30 29.56 2.85
N PRO A 97 8.38 30.90 2.93
CA PRO A 97 9.47 31.44 3.72
C PRO A 97 8.91 32.24 4.90
N GLY A 98 8.82 31.58 6.05
CA GLY A 98 8.38 32.19 7.30
C GLY A 98 9.32 31.85 8.46
N LEU A 99 10.63 31.80 8.21
CA LEU A 99 11.66 31.81 9.27
C LEU A 99 12.74 32.83 8.91
N SER A 100 12.32 34.09 8.83
CA SER A 100 13.20 35.25 8.96
C SER A 100 12.45 36.30 9.76
N GLY A 101 12.57 36.18 11.08
CA GLY A 101 11.89 37.08 12.02
C GLY A 101 12.38 36.85 13.44
N LEU A 102 13.38 37.65 13.81
CA LEU A 102 13.99 37.91 15.13
C LEU A 102 15.05 36.91 15.62
#